data_AF-A0A9E3BC71-F1
#
_entry.id   AF-A0A9E3BC71-F1
#
_cell.length_a   1.000
_cell.length_b   1.000
_cell.length_c   1.000
_cell.angle_alpha   90.00
_cell.angle_beta   90.00
_cell.angle_gamma   90.00
#
_symmetry.space_group_name_H-M   'P 1'
#
loop_
_entity.id
_entity.type
_entity.pdbx_description
1 polymer ?
#
loop_
_entity_poly.entity_id
_entity_poly.type
_entity_poly.pdbx_seq_one_letter_code
_entity_poly.pdbx_strand_id
1 'polypeptide(L)'
;MTRSLKTAFDRRSFLGKGLITGGAGAIGSAWIANAAFPLQAKAAPTTPPSAYNYTVYRDHPVGGTYYCQRYDGTVIASDPNYADSVIQAALNQYFLEDPSSGYGPGSIAVRTANYVLSPGFSGFQVHSWTTLKLDPTARIIVPSGYAGAVFQLLNTDTEEVQNTTIDGGVVFEQNPQHQWTGFLLKGSAQSVKSGILFNKISTTTISDAKVGVKIWVTTPNSFINSNTFEFLRMWGCQAFVDFQIDPPYQPGQQNFGIIGNHFFDLQCQSTAATKAGISNITGWHNSFVETKIWDLGSGFRANIVPQADSTVIVGGILAGGANVFQDKGVNTRVFDSLYP
;
A
#
# COMPACT_ATOMS: atom_id res chain seq x y z
N MET A 1 -25.96 -42.04 20.46
CA MET A 1 -26.05 -41.29 21.73
C MET A 1 -26.34 -39.85 21.38
N THR A 2 -27.59 -39.46 21.52
CA THR A 2 -28.16 -38.19 21.04
C THR A 2 -29.03 -37.67 22.18
N ARG A 3 -28.75 -36.48 22.71
CA ARG A 3 -29.64 -35.82 23.67
C ARG A 3 -30.13 -34.50 23.09
N SER A 4 -31.40 -34.55 22.70
CA SER A 4 -32.30 -33.43 22.43
C SER A 4 -32.85 -32.91 23.77
N LEU A 5 -32.94 -31.60 23.93
CA LEU A 5 -33.80 -30.96 24.93
C LEU A 5 -34.52 -29.76 24.30
N LYS A 6 -35.83 -29.97 24.07
CA LYS A 6 -36.85 -28.92 23.99
C LYS A 6 -37.28 -28.59 25.42
N THR A 7 -37.47 -27.30 25.72
CA THR A 7 -38.66 -26.84 26.45
C THR A 7 -38.86 -25.34 26.26
N ALA A 8 -40.09 -24.99 25.90
CA ALA A 8 -40.65 -23.64 25.82
C ALA A 8 -41.13 -23.19 27.21
N PHE A 9 -41.16 -21.88 27.45
CA PHE A 9 -42.05 -21.29 28.46
C PHE A 9 -42.59 -19.94 27.97
N ASP A 10 -43.92 -19.87 27.97
CA ASP A 10 -44.82 -18.78 27.63
C ASP A 10 -45.17 -18.00 28.90
N ARG A 11 -45.26 -16.66 28.85
CA ARG A 11 -46.01 -15.84 29.82
C ARG A 11 -46.52 -14.55 29.16
N ARG A 12 -47.86 -14.46 29.09
CA ARG A 12 -48.64 -13.26 28.79
C ARG A 12 -48.85 -12.39 30.04
N SER A 13 -49.19 -11.13 29.74
CA SER A 13 -50.07 -10.19 30.47
C SER A 13 -49.52 -9.50 31.72
N PHE A 14 -49.59 -8.17 31.76
CA PHE A 14 -50.54 -7.46 32.63
C PHE A 14 -50.75 -6.01 32.16
N LEU A 15 -52.02 -5.66 31.94
CA LEU A 15 -52.55 -4.31 31.78
C LEU A 15 -52.63 -3.64 33.16
N GLY A 16 -52.24 -2.37 33.24
CA GLY A 16 -52.52 -1.51 34.39
C GLY A 16 -52.99 -0.14 33.92
N LYS A 17 -54.30 0.06 33.84
CA LYS A 17 -54.95 1.37 33.78
C LYS A 17 -55.17 1.85 35.21
N GLY A 18 -54.69 3.05 35.54
CA GLY A 18 -54.95 3.76 36.79
C GLY A 18 -55.40 5.19 36.50
N LEU A 19 -56.62 5.48 36.91
CA LEU A 19 -57.42 6.68 36.79
C LEU A 19 -57.00 7.75 37.82
N ILE A 20 -56.83 9.03 37.46
CA ILE A 20 -57.11 10.18 38.37
C ILE A 20 -57.66 11.35 37.56
N THR A 21 -58.91 11.71 37.87
CA THR A 21 -59.62 12.94 37.52
C THR A 21 -59.73 13.84 38.75
N GLY A 22 -59.54 15.14 38.57
CA GLY A 22 -60.20 16.20 39.36
C GLY A 22 -59.43 16.74 40.56
N GLY A 23 -59.25 18.07 40.60
CA GLY A 23 -58.79 18.79 41.78
C GLY A 23 -58.32 20.21 41.46
N ALA A 24 -59.26 21.15 41.39
CA ALA A 24 -58.96 22.58 41.44
C ALA A 24 -58.45 22.95 42.85
N GLY A 25 -57.29 23.57 42.93
CA GLY A 25 -56.69 24.01 44.19
C GLY A 25 -55.59 25.03 43.92
N ALA A 26 -55.67 26.16 44.61
CA ALA A 26 -54.87 27.36 44.43
C ALA A 26 -53.35 27.12 44.41
N ILE A 27 -52.66 27.82 43.50
CA ILE A 27 -51.19 27.90 43.51
C ILE A 27 -50.82 29.37 43.71
N GLY A 28 -50.29 29.65 44.90
CA GLY A 28 -49.67 30.91 45.23
C GLY A 28 -48.41 31.15 44.41
N SER A 29 -48.15 32.42 44.15
CA SER A 29 -46.96 32.94 43.48
C SER A 29 -45.68 32.51 44.20
N ALA A 30 -45.04 31.43 43.72
CA ALA A 30 -43.67 31.11 44.05
C ALA A 30 -42.76 31.73 42.98
N TRP A 31 -41.97 32.71 43.39
CA TRP A 31 -40.84 33.22 42.62
C TRP A 31 -39.85 32.07 42.36
N ILE A 32 -39.80 31.58 41.12
CA ILE A 32 -38.77 30.64 40.68
C ILE A 32 -37.51 31.47 40.39
N ALA A 33 -36.51 31.33 41.26
CA ALA A 33 -35.16 31.77 40.97
C ALA A 33 -34.64 31.02 39.73
N ASN A 34 -34.11 31.78 38.76
CA ASN A 34 -33.40 31.26 37.60
C ASN A 34 -32.17 30.46 38.05
N ALA A 35 -32.35 29.16 38.28
CA ALA A 35 -31.24 28.22 38.30
C ALA A 35 -30.82 28.01 36.83
N ALA A 36 -29.70 28.61 36.45
CA ALA A 36 -29.04 28.31 35.19
C ALA A 36 -28.76 26.80 35.15
N PHE A 37 -29.49 26.08 34.30
CA PHE A 37 -29.17 24.70 33.98
C PHE A 37 -27.76 24.67 33.41
N PRO A 38 -26.83 23.85 33.96
CA PRO A 38 -25.57 23.63 33.28
C PRO A 38 -25.90 23.03 31.91
N LEU A 39 -25.49 23.74 30.86
CA LEU A 39 -25.42 23.20 29.50
C LEU A 39 -24.70 21.85 29.61
N GLN A 40 -25.45 20.75 29.45
CA GLN A 40 -24.87 19.44 29.28
C GLN A 40 -23.87 19.57 28.13
N ALA A 41 -22.58 19.42 28.45
CA ALA A 41 -21.54 19.32 27.45
C ALA A 41 -22.00 18.26 26.46
N LYS A 42 -22.23 18.68 25.22
CA LYS A 42 -22.58 17.79 24.11
C LYS A 42 -21.49 16.72 24.09
N ALA A 43 -21.84 15.50 24.48
CA ALA A 43 -20.92 14.37 24.41
C ALA A 43 -20.31 14.38 23.01
N ALA A 44 -18.97 14.38 22.94
CA ALA A 44 -18.27 14.28 21.68
C ALA A 44 -18.88 13.09 20.92
N PRO A 45 -19.25 13.26 19.63
CA PRO A 45 -19.85 12.17 18.89
C PRO A 45 -18.92 10.97 18.99
N THR A 46 -19.40 9.88 19.60
CA THR A 46 -18.68 8.63 19.66
C THR A 46 -18.61 8.10 18.24
N THR A 47 -17.52 8.43 17.54
CA THR A 47 -17.24 7.91 16.21
C THR A 47 -17.32 6.38 16.30
N PRO A 48 -18.13 5.72 15.47
CA PRO A 48 -18.16 4.25 15.46
C PRO A 48 -16.74 3.72 15.27
N PRO A 49 -16.38 2.57 15.89
CA PRO A 49 -15.05 2.03 15.78
C PRO A 49 -14.68 1.87 14.30
N SER A 50 -13.56 2.50 13.92
CA SER A 50 -13.02 2.38 12.57
C SER A 50 -12.69 0.90 12.28
N ALA A 51 -12.98 0.43 11.07
CA ALA A 51 -12.54 -0.89 10.60
C ALA A 51 -11.01 -0.98 10.42
N TYR A 52 -10.31 0.14 10.55
CA TYR A 52 -8.85 0.26 10.48
C TYR A 52 -8.27 0.57 11.86
N ASN A 53 -7.14 -0.05 12.19
CA ASN A 53 -6.41 0.21 13.43
C ASN A 53 -5.95 1.68 13.51
N TYR A 54 -5.56 2.23 12.36
CA TYR A 54 -5.12 3.62 12.22
C TYR A 54 -5.75 4.29 11.01
N THR A 55 -6.03 5.58 11.13
CA THR A 55 -6.49 6.46 10.04
C THR A 55 -5.56 7.66 9.94
N VAL A 56 -5.03 7.89 8.74
CA VAL A 56 -4.26 9.08 8.39
C VAL A 56 -5.14 10.03 7.56
N TYR A 57 -5.24 11.28 7.96
CA TYR A 57 -6.06 12.28 7.28
C TYR A 57 -5.47 13.69 7.40
N ARG A 58 -6.09 14.64 6.71
CA ARG A 58 -5.80 16.07 6.80
C ARG A 58 -7.10 16.81 7.11
N ASP A 59 -7.04 17.91 7.86
CA ASP A 59 -8.24 18.73 8.19
C ASP A 59 -9.09 19.04 6.96
N HIS A 60 -8.42 19.46 5.87
CA HIS A 60 -9.02 19.68 4.58
C HIS A 60 -8.17 19.04 3.47
N PRO A 61 -8.76 18.64 2.32
CA PRO A 61 -8.02 17.93 1.27
C PRO A 61 -6.79 18.68 0.73
N VAL A 62 -6.78 20.02 0.79
CA VAL A 62 -5.72 20.87 0.25
C VAL A 62 -5.01 21.75 1.29
N GLY A 63 -5.40 21.69 2.56
CA GLY A 63 -4.94 22.62 3.59
C GLY A 63 -5.15 22.09 5.02
N GLY A 64 -4.45 22.69 5.98
CA GLY A 64 -4.54 22.32 7.39
C GLY A 64 -3.60 21.19 7.80
N THR A 65 -3.78 20.73 9.03
CA THR A 65 -2.87 19.82 9.74
C THR A 65 -3.12 18.38 9.32
N TYR A 66 -2.04 17.61 9.22
CA TYR A 66 -2.05 16.17 9.03
C TYR A 66 -2.20 15.46 10.38
N TYR A 67 -2.95 14.37 10.41
CA TYR A 67 -3.20 13.59 11.62
C TYR A 67 -3.09 12.10 11.36
N CYS A 68 -2.55 11.39 12.36
CA CYS A 68 -2.69 9.96 12.48
C CYS A 68 -3.49 9.68 13.76
N GLN A 69 -4.57 8.94 13.60
CA GLN A 69 -5.52 8.65 14.66
C GLN A 69 -5.72 7.14 14.77
N ARG A 70 -5.71 6.62 15.99
CA ARG A 70 -6.05 5.23 16.31
C ARG A 70 -7.56 5.01 16.21
N TYR A 71 -7.99 3.76 16.07
CA TYR A 71 -9.40 3.36 15.96
C TYR A 71 -10.32 3.88 17.09
N ASP A 72 -9.77 4.19 18.27
CA ASP A 72 -10.48 4.71 19.45
C ASP A 72 -10.61 6.24 19.46
N GLY A 73 -10.02 6.92 18.46
CA GLY A 73 -10.03 8.37 18.33
C GLY A 73 -8.78 9.06 18.88
N THR A 74 -7.84 8.34 19.49
CA THR A 74 -6.60 8.91 20.01
C THR A 74 -5.69 9.38 18.88
N VAL A 75 -5.25 10.64 18.90
CA VAL A 75 -4.27 11.17 17.95
C VAL A 75 -2.87 10.74 18.40
N ILE A 76 -2.16 9.99 17.55
CA ILE A 76 -0.81 9.51 17.84
C ILE A 76 0.28 10.40 17.24
N ALA A 77 -0.05 11.14 16.17
CA ALA A 77 0.85 12.10 15.55
C ALA A 77 0.05 13.19 14.82
N SER A 78 0.61 14.39 14.77
CA SER A 78 0.10 15.48 13.96
C SER A 78 1.23 16.38 13.48
N ASP A 79 1.12 16.91 12.26
CA ASP A 79 2.10 17.82 11.67
C ASP A 79 1.38 18.85 10.79
N PRO A 80 1.61 20.17 10.98
CA PRO A 80 0.90 21.19 10.22
C PRO A 80 1.43 21.35 8.79
N ASN A 81 2.64 20.86 8.50
CA ASN A 81 3.37 21.18 7.28
C ASN A 81 3.52 19.98 6.36
N TYR A 82 3.81 18.80 6.92
CA TYR A 82 4.18 17.64 6.12
C TYR A 82 3.53 16.34 6.58
N ALA A 83 3.33 15.42 5.64
CA ALA A 83 2.62 14.17 5.87
C ALA A 83 3.55 13.01 6.27
N ASP A 84 4.86 13.13 6.04
CA ASP A 84 5.81 12.03 6.23
C ASP A 84 5.87 11.55 7.67
N SER A 85 6.00 12.47 8.64
CA SER A 85 6.03 12.17 10.07
C SER A 85 4.75 11.45 10.52
N VAL A 86 3.60 11.84 9.96
CA VAL A 86 2.27 11.32 10.33
C VAL A 86 2.00 9.94 9.74
N ILE A 87 2.33 9.72 8.46
CA ILE A 87 2.20 8.40 7.82
C ILE A 87 3.20 7.42 8.43
N GLN A 88 4.45 7.84 8.64
CA GLN A 88 5.46 6.97 9.26
C GLN A 88 5.12 6.65 10.71
N ALA A 89 4.50 7.58 11.46
CA ALA A 89 4.01 7.28 12.80
C ALA A 89 2.98 6.14 12.81
N ALA A 90 2.10 6.07 11.81
CA ALA A 90 1.16 4.95 11.65
C ALA A 90 1.90 3.64 11.35
N LEU A 91 2.86 3.68 10.44
CA LEU A 91 3.65 2.51 10.01
C LEU A 91 4.53 1.95 11.13
N ASN A 92 5.02 2.81 12.03
CA ASN A 92 5.85 2.42 13.18
C ASN A 92 5.06 1.78 14.33
N GLN A 93 3.74 1.66 14.23
CA GLN A 93 2.96 1.01 15.30
C GLN A 93 3.03 -0.52 15.17
N TYR A 94 3.02 -1.20 16.31
CA TYR A 94 3.07 -2.66 16.38
C TYR A 94 1.67 -3.26 16.50
N PHE A 95 1.45 -4.42 15.88
CA PHE A 95 0.23 -5.20 16.08
C PHE A 95 0.11 -5.57 17.57
N LEU A 96 -1.05 -5.29 18.17
CA LEU A 96 -1.33 -5.54 19.59
C LEU A 96 -0.33 -4.87 20.56
N GLU A 97 0.36 -3.81 20.13
CA GLU A 97 1.37 -3.11 20.94
C GLU A 97 2.53 -4.01 21.39
N ASP A 98 2.77 -5.13 20.69
CA ASP A 98 3.86 -6.05 20.99
C ASP A 98 5.06 -5.82 20.06
N PRO A 99 6.09 -5.07 20.51
CA PRO A 99 7.28 -4.80 19.70
C PRO A 99 8.15 -6.04 19.46
N SER A 100 7.96 -7.12 20.23
CA SER A 100 8.73 -8.35 20.07
C SER A 100 8.23 -9.22 18.93
N SER A 101 7.01 -8.97 18.44
CA SER A 101 6.38 -9.74 17.37
C SER A 101 7.04 -9.53 15.99
N GLY A 102 7.70 -8.39 15.78
CA GLY A 102 8.19 -7.98 14.46
C GLY A 102 7.08 -7.66 13.46
N TYR A 103 5.83 -7.54 13.92
CA TYR A 103 4.66 -7.27 13.08
C TYR A 103 4.39 -5.77 12.99
N GLY A 104 4.00 -5.34 11.81
CA GLY A 104 3.53 -3.98 11.55
C GLY A 104 2.14 -3.71 12.14
N PRO A 105 1.53 -2.56 11.83
CA PRO A 105 0.35 -2.02 12.51
C PRO A 105 -0.96 -2.76 12.23
N GLY A 106 -0.98 -3.81 11.43
CA GLY A 106 -2.21 -4.36 10.87
C GLY A 106 -2.78 -3.44 9.80
N SER A 107 -3.96 -2.84 10.00
CA SER A 107 -4.65 -2.06 8.97
C SER A 107 -4.55 -0.54 9.17
N ILE A 108 -4.09 0.17 8.13
CA ILE A 108 -4.02 1.64 8.05
C ILE A 108 -4.88 2.11 6.87
N ALA A 109 -5.73 3.11 7.10
CA ALA A 109 -6.41 3.85 6.05
C ALA A 109 -5.82 5.25 5.88
N VAL A 110 -5.50 5.65 4.65
CA VAL A 110 -5.11 7.02 4.30
C VAL A 110 -6.26 7.64 3.50
N ARG A 111 -6.86 8.70 4.03
CA ARG A 111 -8.05 9.34 3.43
C ARG A 111 -7.71 10.21 2.21
N THR A 112 -8.73 10.70 1.52
CA THR A 112 -8.59 11.71 0.47
C THR A 112 -7.91 12.99 0.98
N ALA A 113 -6.70 13.28 0.52
CA ALA A 113 -6.04 14.58 0.67
C ALA A 113 -4.77 14.66 -0.21
N ASN A 114 -4.17 15.84 -0.27
CA ASN A 114 -2.80 16.06 -0.71
C ASN A 114 -1.85 15.90 0.49
N TYR A 115 -0.99 14.90 0.44
CA TYR A 115 0.04 14.56 1.42
C TYR A 115 1.40 15.02 0.90
N VAL A 116 1.81 16.22 1.31
CA VAL A 116 3.08 16.81 0.93
C VAL A 116 4.16 16.23 1.82
N LEU A 117 5.21 15.66 1.23
CA LEU A 117 6.34 15.12 1.98
C LEU A 117 7.39 16.20 2.22
N SER A 118 8.06 16.15 3.36
CA SER A 118 9.10 17.10 3.71
C SER A 118 10.34 17.00 2.81
N PRO A 119 11.15 18.08 2.67
CA PRO A 119 12.43 18.01 1.95
C PRO A 119 13.42 16.99 2.54
N GLY A 120 13.27 16.62 3.82
CA GLY A 120 14.10 15.64 4.50
C GLY A 120 13.54 14.21 4.46
N PHE A 121 12.48 13.96 3.68
CA PHE A 121 11.84 12.66 3.59
C PHE A 121 12.83 11.57 3.17
N SER A 122 12.84 10.45 3.92
CA SER A 122 13.75 9.32 3.69
C SER A 122 13.09 8.09 3.07
N GLY A 123 11.78 8.12 2.84
CA GLY A 123 10.99 6.96 2.42
C GLY A 123 10.18 6.35 3.57
N PHE A 124 9.03 5.78 3.22
CA PHE A 124 8.15 5.05 4.13
C PHE A 124 8.63 3.62 4.31
N GLN A 125 8.99 3.25 5.54
CA GLN A 125 9.32 1.87 5.88
C GLN A 125 8.03 1.09 6.13
N VAL A 126 7.83 0.01 5.37
CA VAL A 126 6.64 -0.84 5.50
C VAL A 126 7.05 -2.19 6.07
N HIS A 127 6.43 -2.55 7.20
CA HIS A 127 6.73 -3.77 7.95
C HIS A 127 5.79 -4.92 7.58
N SER A 128 6.19 -6.14 7.92
CA SER A 128 5.37 -7.35 7.72
C SER A 128 3.97 -7.20 8.31
N TRP A 129 2.98 -7.86 7.71
CA TRP A 129 1.58 -7.86 8.19
C TRP A 129 0.90 -6.49 8.20
N THR A 130 1.35 -5.59 7.32
CA THR A 130 0.75 -4.26 7.16
C THR A 130 -0.20 -4.23 5.96
N THR A 131 -1.43 -3.78 6.16
CA THR A 131 -2.34 -3.37 5.08
C THR A 131 -2.44 -1.85 5.09
N LEU A 132 -1.77 -1.20 4.15
CA LEU A 132 -1.85 0.24 3.91
C LEU A 132 -2.80 0.51 2.76
N LYS A 133 -4.00 1.02 3.05
CA LYS A 133 -5.00 1.35 2.04
C LYS A 133 -5.11 2.86 1.88
N LEU A 134 -4.72 3.36 0.72
CA LEU A 134 -4.89 4.74 0.33
C LEU A 134 -6.21 4.86 -0.42
N ASP A 135 -6.98 5.90 -0.09
CA ASP A 135 -8.10 6.31 -0.93
C ASP A 135 -7.60 6.53 -2.38
N PRO A 136 -8.36 6.12 -3.42
CA PRO A 136 -7.95 6.32 -4.82
C PRO A 136 -7.64 7.78 -5.18
N THR A 137 -8.15 8.74 -4.41
CA THR A 137 -7.92 10.18 -4.59
C THR A 137 -6.90 10.77 -3.60
N ALA A 138 -6.31 9.95 -2.72
CA ALA A 138 -5.18 10.34 -1.89
C ALA A 138 -3.93 10.55 -2.76
N ARG A 139 -3.28 11.69 -2.59
CA ARG A 139 -2.16 12.14 -3.42
C ARG A 139 -0.90 12.31 -2.57
N ILE A 140 0.05 11.40 -2.70
CA ILE A 140 1.39 11.53 -2.12
C ILE A 140 2.24 12.39 -3.05
N ILE A 141 2.68 13.55 -2.56
CA ILE A 141 3.44 14.53 -3.35
C ILE A 141 4.91 14.45 -2.94
N VAL A 142 5.72 13.89 -3.85
CA VAL A 142 7.16 13.71 -3.70
C VAL A 142 7.87 15.06 -3.91
N PRO A 143 8.84 15.43 -3.05
CA PRO A 143 9.54 16.69 -3.19
C PRO A 143 10.48 16.65 -4.40
N SER A 144 10.62 17.79 -5.06
CA SER A 144 11.45 17.90 -6.26
C SER A 144 12.91 17.55 -5.95
N GLY A 145 13.52 16.70 -6.78
CA GLY A 145 14.91 16.28 -6.65
C GLY A 145 15.14 15.19 -5.58
N TYR A 146 14.08 14.64 -4.99
CA TYR A 146 14.19 13.45 -4.17
C TYR A 146 14.74 12.27 -5.00
N ALA A 147 15.73 11.56 -4.47
CA ALA A 147 16.41 10.46 -5.15
C ALA A 147 16.22 9.08 -4.48
N GLY A 148 15.45 9.02 -3.40
CA GLY A 148 15.18 7.79 -2.66
C GLY A 148 13.94 7.03 -3.16
N ALA A 149 13.50 6.04 -2.39
CA ALA A 149 12.28 5.28 -2.66
C ALA A 149 11.14 5.73 -1.73
N VAL A 150 9.94 5.96 -2.28
CA VAL A 150 8.78 6.43 -1.51
C VAL A 150 8.26 5.35 -0.58
N PHE A 151 8.01 4.15 -1.08
CA PHE A 151 7.66 2.98 -0.27
C PHE A 151 8.80 1.99 -0.28
N GLN A 152 9.22 1.56 0.91
CA GLN A 152 10.38 0.72 1.13
C GLN A 152 9.95 -0.54 1.89
N LEU A 153 10.06 -1.68 1.22
CA LEU A 153 10.01 -3.00 1.83
C LEU A 153 11.47 -3.47 1.88
N LEU A 154 12.09 -3.40 3.05
CA LEU A 154 13.49 -3.72 3.26
C LEU A 154 13.61 -4.79 4.35
N ASN A 155 14.31 -5.88 4.07
CA ASN A 155 14.66 -6.86 5.10
C ASN A 155 16.06 -6.57 5.69
N THR A 156 16.46 -5.31 5.84
CA THR A 156 17.82 -4.97 6.35
C THR A 156 18.02 -5.43 7.80
N ASP A 157 16.98 -5.25 8.61
CA ASP A 157 17.03 -5.45 10.07
C ASP A 157 16.06 -6.55 10.53
N THR A 158 15.38 -7.21 9.59
CA THR A 158 14.46 -8.32 9.83
C THR A 158 14.81 -9.49 8.92
N GLU A 159 14.47 -10.71 9.33
CA GLU A 159 14.64 -11.88 8.46
C GLU A 159 13.75 -11.76 7.22
N GLU A 160 12.50 -11.31 7.40
CA GLU A 160 11.53 -11.22 6.32
C GLU A 160 10.69 -9.94 6.39
N VAL A 161 10.31 -9.44 5.22
CA VAL A 161 9.17 -8.51 5.04
C VAL A 161 8.09 -9.24 4.26
N GLN A 162 6.99 -9.57 4.92
CA GLN A 162 5.97 -10.46 4.35
C GLN A 162 4.53 -10.10 4.66
N ASN A 163 3.61 -10.62 3.82
CA ASN A 163 2.17 -10.50 3.99
C ASN A 163 1.70 -9.04 4.14
N THR A 164 2.34 -8.14 3.38
CA THR A 164 2.00 -6.72 3.32
C THR A 164 1.12 -6.45 2.11
N THR A 165 0.15 -5.55 2.24
CA THR A 165 -0.62 -5.00 1.13
C THR A 165 -0.50 -3.47 1.11
N ILE A 166 -0.12 -2.90 -0.03
CA ILE A 166 -0.24 -1.46 -0.30
C ILE A 166 -1.23 -1.29 -1.46
N ASP A 167 -2.35 -0.62 -1.21
CA ASP A 167 -3.47 -0.52 -2.17
C ASP A 167 -3.91 0.93 -2.37
N GLY A 168 -3.96 1.37 -3.63
CA GLY A 168 -4.56 2.64 -4.03
C GLY A 168 -3.63 3.86 -4.01
N GLY A 169 -4.24 5.04 -4.18
CA GLY A 169 -3.57 6.33 -4.17
C GLY A 169 -2.81 6.69 -5.45
N VAL A 170 -2.31 7.92 -5.45
CA VAL A 170 -1.51 8.50 -6.53
C VAL A 170 -0.21 9.04 -5.94
N VAL A 171 0.92 8.65 -6.53
CA VAL A 171 2.27 9.09 -6.14
C VAL A 171 2.91 9.82 -7.30
N PHE A 172 3.28 11.08 -7.11
CA PHE A 172 3.89 11.89 -8.17
C PHE A 172 4.82 12.97 -7.61
N GLU A 173 5.72 13.47 -8.44
CA GLU A 173 6.61 14.59 -8.13
C GLU A 173 6.01 15.89 -8.69
N GLN A 174 5.96 16.95 -7.88
CA GLN A 174 5.35 18.22 -8.31
C GLN A 174 6.12 18.91 -9.44
N ASN A 175 7.46 18.80 -9.45
CA ASN A 175 8.35 19.32 -10.49
C ASN A 175 9.30 18.18 -10.90
N PRO A 176 8.91 17.35 -11.89
CA PRO A 176 9.61 16.12 -12.25
C PRO A 176 11.11 16.30 -12.51
N GLN A 177 11.93 15.64 -11.70
CA GLN A 177 13.37 15.41 -11.94
C GLN A 177 13.66 13.94 -12.27
N HIS A 178 12.69 13.04 -12.05
CA HIS A 178 12.79 11.62 -12.35
C HIS A 178 13.97 10.93 -11.64
N GLN A 179 14.21 11.27 -10.37
CA GLN A 179 15.33 10.73 -9.58
C GLN A 179 14.90 9.67 -8.55
N TRP A 180 13.62 9.59 -8.21
CA TRP A 180 13.09 8.75 -7.15
C TRP A 180 12.51 7.41 -7.64
N THR A 181 12.26 6.51 -6.71
CA THR A 181 11.60 5.22 -6.96
C THR A 181 10.25 5.15 -6.27
N GLY A 182 9.21 4.66 -6.92
CA GLY A 182 7.88 4.51 -6.31
C GLY A 182 7.89 3.45 -5.20
N PHE A 183 8.11 2.20 -5.59
CA PHE A 183 8.21 1.06 -4.68
C PHE A 183 9.59 0.41 -4.80
N LEU A 184 10.26 0.24 -3.66
CA LEU A 184 11.49 -0.52 -3.56
C LEU A 184 11.25 -1.77 -2.71
N LEU A 185 11.45 -2.94 -3.31
CA LEU A 185 11.61 -4.20 -2.60
C LEU A 185 13.11 -4.52 -2.62
N LYS A 186 13.76 -4.51 -1.46
CA LYS A 186 15.20 -4.80 -1.34
C LYS A 186 15.51 -5.96 -0.39
N GLY A 187 15.92 -7.09 -0.98
CA GLY A 187 16.50 -8.23 -0.25
C GLY A 187 17.99 -8.01 -0.01
N SER A 188 18.39 -7.73 1.23
CA SER A 188 19.77 -7.36 1.57
C SER A 188 20.31 -7.90 2.89
N ALA A 189 19.51 -8.56 3.72
CA ALA A 189 20.01 -9.17 4.95
C ALA A 189 21.09 -10.23 4.67
N GLN A 190 22.03 -10.33 5.62
CA GLN A 190 23.12 -11.31 5.60
C GLN A 190 22.74 -12.64 6.28
N SER A 191 21.55 -12.73 6.89
CA SER A 191 21.07 -13.96 7.50
C SER A 191 20.75 -15.02 6.44
N VAL A 192 20.85 -16.29 6.85
CA VAL A 192 20.55 -17.43 5.99
C VAL A 192 19.05 -17.44 5.70
N LYS A 193 18.66 -17.28 4.42
CA LYS A 193 17.27 -17.28 3.93
C LYS A 193 16.42 -16.12 4.47
N SER A 194 16.85 -14.90 4.18
CA SER A 194 16.06 -13.70 4.44
C SER A 194 15.52 -13.10 3.15
N GLY A 195 14.36 -12.45 3.19
CA GLY A 195 13.84 -11.86 1.97
C GLY A 195 12.54 -11.07 2.08
N ILE A 196 11.94 -10.85 0.93
CA ILE A 196 10.67 -10.14 0.78
C ILE A 196 9.70 -11.07 0.06
N LEU A 197 8.60 -11.43 0.71
CA LEU A 197 7.72 -12.45 0.17
C LEU A 197 6.25 -12.25 0.48
N PHE A 198 5.38 -12.74 -0.41
CA PHE A 198 3.93 -12.72 -0.22
C PHE A 198 3.35 -11.33 0.01
N ASN A 199 3.99 -10.29 -0.54
CA ASN A 199 3.47 -8.94 -0.50
C ASN A 199 2.65 -8.62 -1.74
N LYS A 200 1.73 -7.67 -1.61
CA LYS A 200 0.86 -7.20 -2.68
C LYS A 200 0.94 -5.68 -2.80
N ILE A 201 1.11 -5.20 -4.03
CA ILE A 201 1.00 -3.79 -4.39
C ILE A 201 -0.08 -3.67 -5.46
N SER A 202 -1.15 -2.93 -5.18
CA SER A 202 -2.32 -2.88 -6.05
C SER A 202 -2.87 -1.47 -6.27
N THR A 203 -3.55 -1.28 -7.41
CA THR A 203 -4.41 -0.13 -7.71
C THR A 203 -3.73 1.25 -7.57
N THR A 204 -2.40 1.30 -7.53
CA THR A 204 -1.64 2.53 -7.31
C THR A 204 -1.28 3.17 -8.63
N THR A 205 -1.41 4.49 -8.68
CA THR A 205 -0.89 5.29 -9.78
C THR A 205 0.48 5.88 -9.40
N ILE A 206 1.48 5.72 -10.27
CA ILE A 206 2.81 6.30 -10.13
C ILE A 206 3.09 7.17 -11.34
N SER A 207 3.60 8.39 -11.14
CA SER A 207 3.93 9.29 -12.25
C SER A 207 5.29 9.93 -12.06
N ASP A 208 6.06 10.02 -13.14
CA ASP A 208 7.32 10.77 -13.22
C ASP A 208 8.45 10.29 -12.29
N ALA A 209 8.43 9.01 -11.92
CA ALA A 209 9.53 8.39 -11.17
C ALA A 209 10.74 8.07 -12.08
N LYS A 210 11.91 7.88 -11.49
CA LYS A 210 13.00 7.16 -12.17
C LYS A 210 12.57 5.73 -12.46
N VAL A 211 12.12 5.04 -11.41
CA VAL A 211 11.66 3.66 -11.48
C VAL A 211 10.31 3.57 -10.77
N GLY A 212 9.29 3.02 -11.43
CA GLY A 212 8.00 2.77 -10.78
C GLY A 212 8.11 1.73 -9.66
N VAL A 213 8.54 0.53 -10.03
CA VAL A 213 8.79 -0.59 -9.11
C VAL A 213 10.22 -1.11 -9.29
N LYS A 214 11.01 -1.11 -8.22
CA LYS A 214 12.35 -1.67 -8.20
C LYS A 214 12.41 -2.92 -7.33
N ILE A 215 12.90 -4.02 -7.89
CA ILE A 215 13.10 -5.30 -7.22
C ILE A 215 14.60 -5.58 -7.17
N TRP A 216 15.20 -5.55 -5.98
CA TRP A 216 16.65 -5.55 -5.84
C TRP A 216 17.15 -6.54 -4.78
N VAL A 217 17.92 -7.54 -5.21
CA VAL A 217 18.65 -8.44 -4.32
C VAL A 217 20.12 -8.04 -4.28
N THR A 218 20.68 -7.80 -3.09
CA THR A 218 22.08 -7.33 -2.92
C THR A 218 22.98 -8.32 -2.21
N THR A 219 22.46 -9.47 -1.80
CA THR A 219 23.26 -10.54 -1.19
C THR A 219 22.87 -11.89 -1.80
N PRO A 220 23.82 -12.83 -1.99
CA PRO A 220 23.52 -14.10 -2.66
C PRO A 220 22.43 -14.94 -1.99
N ASN A 221 22.22 -14.79 -0.68
CA ASN A 221 21.27 -15.54 0.13
C ASN A 221 19.92 -14.83 0.34
N SER A 222 19.79 -13.58 -0.15
CA SER A 222 18.54 -12.84 -0.07
C SER A 222 17.59 -13.22 -1.20
N PHE A 223 16.29 -13.07 -0.97
CA PHE A 223 15.27 -13.35 -1.98
C PHE A 223 14.14 -12.32 -2.02
N ILE A 224 13.48 -12.23 -3.17
CA ILE A 224 12.24 -11.47 -3.36
C ILE A 224 11.25 -12.35 -4.13
N ASN A 225 10.34 -13.00 -3.40
CA ASN A 225 9.59 -14.13 -3.91
C ASN A 225 8.08 -14.00 -3.78
N SER A 226 7.33 -14.48 -4.77
CA SER A 226 5.87 -14.61 -4.69
C SER A 226 5.16 -13.31 -4.30
N ASN A 227 5.66 -12.16 -4.75
CA ASN A 227 4.98 -10.88 -4.59
C ASN A 227 4.07 -10.61 -5.79
N THR A 228 2.96 -9.93 -5.54
CA THR A 228 1.94 -9.62 -6.55
C THR A 228 1.86 -8.11 -6.79
N PHE A 229 1.91 -7.72 -8.05
CA PHE A 229 1.77 -6.35 -8.51
C PHE A 229 0.58 -6.31 -9.47
N GLU A 230 -0.53 -5.70 -9.07
CA GLU A 230 -1.76 -5.74 -9.87
C GLU A 230 -2.42 -4.38 -10.08
N PHE A 231 -2.99 -4.17 -11.27
CA PHE A 231 -3.75 -2.96 -11.60
C PHE A 231 -2.96 -1.66 -11.41
N LEU A 232 -1.63 -1.71 -11.56
CA LEU A 232 -0.79 -0.53 -11.42
C LEU A 232 -0.87 0.32 -12.69
N ARG A 233 -0.95 1.63 -12.48
CA ARG A 233 -0.90 2.62 -13.56
C ARG A 233 0.38 3.42 -13.43
N MET A 234 1.18 3.45 -14.48
CA MET A 234 2.46 4.15 -14.45
C MET A 234 2.61 5.08 -15.65
N TRP A 235 2.96 6.34 -15.38
CA TRP A 235 3.05 7.39 -16.39
C TRP A 235 4.39 8.08 -16.34
N GLY A 236 5.07 8.18 -17.49
CA GLY A 236 6.28 9.01 -17.59
C GLY A 236 7.48 8.57 -16.73
N CYS A 237 7.48 7.33 -16.21
CA CYS A 237 8.65 6.79 -15.53
C CYS A 237 9.80 6.58 -16.51
N GLN A 238 11.06 6.68 -16.06
CA GLN A 238 12.22 6.31 -16.91
C GLN A 238 12.27 4.79 -17.16
N ALA A 239 11.94 4.00 -16.13
CA ALA A 239 11.60 2.58 -16.20
C ALA A 239 10.33 2.31 -15.39
N PHE A 240 9.42 1.46 -15.87
CA PHE A 240 8.22 1.11 -15.11
C PHE A 240 8.53 0.07 -14.04
N VAL A 241 9.26 -0.98 -14.42
CA VAL A 241 9.74 -2.02 -13.49
C VAL A 241 11.21 -2.28 -13.77
N ASP A 242 12.04 -2.38 -12.74
CA ASP A 242 13.46 -2.72 -12.86
C ASP A 242 13.83 -3.83 -11.89
N PHE A 243 14.53 -4.84 -12.41
CA PHE A 243 15.07 -5.95 -11.65
C PHE A 243 16.58 -5.79 -11.51
N GLN A 244 17.11 -6.02 -10.31
CA GLN A 244 18.54 -5.93 -10.05
C GLN A 244 18.98 -7.05 -9.11
N ILE A 245 20.10 -7.70 -9.45
CA ILE A 245 20.82 -8.64 -8.59
C ILE A 245 22.27 -8.18 -8.54
N ASP A 246 22.81 -7.99 -7.34
CA ASP A 246 24.18 -7.51 -7.11
C ASP A 246 24.90 -8.39 -6.07
N PRO A 247 26.04 -9.03 -6.42
CA PRO A 247 26.58 -9.16 -7.79
C PRO A 247 25.63 -9.97 -8.68
N PRO A 248 25.60 -9.72 -10.00
CA PRO A 248 24.76 -10.50 -10.92
C PRO A 248 25.05 -11.99 -10.80
N TYR A 249 24.00 -12.81 -10.71
CA TYR A 249 24.16 -14.25 -10.76
C TYR A 249 24.78 -14.70 -12.10
N GLN A 250 25.54 -15.79 -12.05
CA GLN A 250 25.98 -16.49 -13.23
C GLN A 250 24.82 -17.34 -13.80
N PRO A 251 24.78 -17.60 -15.12
CA PRO A 251 23.85 -18.59 -15.67
C PRO A 251 23.94 -19.92 -14.92
N GLY A 252 22.83 -20.44 -14.41
CA GLY A 252 22.77 -21.68 -13.62
C GLY A 252 22.69 -21.49 -12.09
N GLN A 253 22.76 -20.25 -11.58
CA GLN A 253 22.68 -19.92 -10.14
C GLN A 253 21.29 -19.43 -9.68
N GLN A 254 20.23 -19.69 -10.44
CA GLN A 254 18.90 -19.07 -10.27
C GLN A 254 18.07 -19.56 -9.05
N ASN A 255 18.58 -20.50 -8.25
CA ASN A 255 17.80 -21.16 -7.19
C ASN A 255 17.50 -20.27 -5.98
N PHE A 256 18.12 -19.09 -5.91
CA PHE A 256 17.86 -18.03 -4.92
C PHE A 256 17.69 -16.70 -5.65
N GLY A 257 17.17 -15.66 -4.99
CA GLY A 257 16.98 -14.33 -5.58
C GLY A 257 15.53 -14.00 -5.89
N ILE A 258 15.21 -13.66 -7.14
CA ILE A 258 13.90 -13.08 -7.51
C ILE A 258 13.01 -14.15 -8.16
N ILE A 259 12.10 -14.76 -7.40
CA ILE A 259 11.37 -15.96 -7.85
C ILE A 259 9.84 -15.80 -7.76
N GLY A 260 9.12 -16.13 -8.83
CA GLY A 260 7.68 -16.30 -8.79
C GLY A 260 6.88 -15.02 -8.56
N ASN A 261 7.45 -13.84 -8.87
CA ASN A 261 6.69 -12.59 -8.75
C ASN A 261 5.70 -12.47 -9.91
N HIS A 262 4.52 -11.94 -9.60
CA HIS A 262 3.39 -11.88 -10.53
C HIS A 262 3.00 -10.43 -10.81
N PHE A 263 2.97 -10.07 -12.09
CA PHE A 263 2.55 -8.76 -12.57
C PHE A 263 1.28 -8.93 -13.40
N PHE A 264 0.18 -8.35 -12.95
CA PHE A 264 -1.15 -8.52 -13.53
C PHE A 264 -1.79 -7.18 -13.90
N ASP A 265 -2.19 -7.02 -15.16
CA ASP A 265 -2.84 -5.81 -15.69
C ASP A 265 -2.09 -4.51 -15.32
N LEU A 266 -0.80 -4.48 -15.65
CA LEU A 266 -0.01 -3.25 -15.60
C LEU A 266 -0.36 -2.37 -16.80
N GLN A 267 -0.69 -1.11 -16.55
CA GLN A 267 -0.96 -0.13 -17.60
C GLN A 267 0.04 1.01 -17.53
N CYS A 268 0.94 1.02 -18.50
CA CYS A 268 2.05 1.95 -18.54
C CYS A 268 1.98 2.79 -19.80
N GLN A 269 2.11 4.10 -19.69
CA GLN A 269 2.25 4.98 -20.85
C GLN A 269 3.52 5.79 -20.74
N SER A 270 4.32 5.69 -21.80
CA SER A 270 5.64 6.29 -21.88
C SER A 270 5.60 7.77 -22.27
N THR A 271 6.69 8.47 -21.98
CA THR A 271 6.97 9.84 -22.43
C THR A 271 8.37 9.89 -23.02
N ALA A 272 8.84 11.06 -23.45
CA ALA A 272 10.22 11.24 -23.92
C ALA A 272 11.30 10.89 -22.86
N ALA A 273 10.93 10.92 -21.57
CA ALA A 273 11.80 10.54 -20.47
C ALA A 273 11.96 9.01 -20.34
N THR A 274 10.97 8.22 -20.79
CA THR A 274 10.99 6.76 -20.69
C THR A 274 12.09 6.16 -21.55
N LYS A 275 12.91 5.29 -20.92
CA LYS A 275 14.05 4.59 -21.55
C LYS A 275 13.85 3.09 -21.64
N ALA A 276 13.07 2.53 -20.72
CA ALA A 276 12.73 1.13 -20.67
C ALA A 276 11.30 0.94 -20.16
N GLY A 277 10.63 -0.11 -20.62
CA GLY A 277 9.38 -0.54 -20.01
C GLY A 277 9.63 -1.35 -18.73
N ILE A 278 9.97 -2.63 -18.91
CA ILE A 278 10.43 -3.54 -17.86
C ILE A 278 11.89 -3.90 -18.11
N SER A 279 12.78 -3.49 -17.22
CA SER A 279 14.21 -3.73 -17.35
C SER A 279 14.70 -4.93 -16.56
N ASN A 280 15.61 -5.66 -17.20
CA ASN A 280 16.47 -6.68 -16.61
C ASN A 280 15.75 -7.87 -15.97
N ILE A 281 14.63 -8.30 -16.55
CA ILE A 281 13.86 -9.45 -16.05
C ILE A 281 14.80 -10.63 -15.86
N THR A 282 14.94 -11.07 -14.60
CA THR A 282 15.92 -12.06 -14.12
C THR A 282 15.28 -12.97 -13.07
N GLY A 283 15.99 -14.01 -12.65
CA GLY A 283 15.49 -14.98 -11.68
C GLY A 283 14.54 -15.99 -12.32
N TRP A 284 13.64 -16.59 -11.53
CA TRP A 284 12.87 -17.76 -11.96
C TRP A 284 11.36 -17.55 -11.84
N HIS A 285 10.58 -18.05 -12.80
CA HIS A 285 9.11 -18.10 -12.73
C HIS A 285 8.39 -16.74 -12.56
N ASN A 286 9.04 -15.63 -12.90
CA ASN A 286 8.36 -14.34 -12.92
C ASN A 286 7.34 -14.33 -14.07
N SER A 287 6.19 -13.72 -13.84
CA SER A 287 5.07 -13.76 -14.78
C SER A 287 4.44 -12.39 -15.01
N PHE A 288 4.08 -12.13 -16.27
CA PHE A 288 3.51 -10.89 -16.74
C PHE A 288 2.23 -11.19 -17.52
N VAL A 289 1.08 -10.85 -16.96
CA VAL A 289 -0.23 -11.12 -17.54
C VAL A 289 -0.92 -9.79 -17.81
N GLU A 290 -1.43 -9.61 -19.03
CA GLU A 290 -2.15 -8.40 -19.44
C GLU A 290 -1.33 -7.10 -19.26
N THR A 291 -0.01 -7.18 -19.38
CA THR A 291 0.90 -6.05 -19.23
C THR A 291 0.99 -5.21 -20.51
N LYS A 292 0.71 -3.91 -20.38
CA LYS A 292 0.58 -2.98 -21.51
C LYS A 292 1.53 -1.80 -21.33
N ILE A 293 2.40 -1.58 -22.32
CA ILE A 293 3.33 -0.44 -22.38
C ILE A 293 3.11 0.31 -23.69
N TRP A 294 2.45 1.46 -23.58
CA TRP A 294 2.03 2.28 -24.72
C TRP A 294 3.09 3.30 -25.13
N ASP A 295 3.08 3.64 -26.41
CA ASP A 295 3.73 4.81 -27.02
C ASP A 295 5.26 4.89 -26.88
N LEU A 296 5.95 3.75 -26.65
CA LEU A 296 7.39 3.75 -26.41
C LEU A 296 8.15 4.20 -27.68
N GLY A 297 8.61 5.47 -27.67
CA GLY A 297 9.27 6.09 -28.82
C GLY A 297 10.69 5.58 -29.09
N SER A 298 11.47 5.32 -28.04
CA SER A 298 12.83 4.76 -28.12
C SER A 298 13.12 3.88 -26.90
N GLY A 299 13.78 2.75 -27.10
CA GLY A 299 14.12 1.79 -26.04
C GLY A 299 13.44 0.43 -26.24
N PHE A 300 13.42 -0.37 -25.18
CA PHE A 300 12.76 -1.69 -25.18
C PHE A 300 11.57 -1.68 -24.23
N ARG A 301 10.48 -2.33 -24.62
CA ARG A 301 9.32 -2.63 -23.78
C ARG A 301 9.70 -3.60 -22.67
N ALA A 302 10.49 -4.62 -23.01
CA ALA A 302 11.08 -5.50 -22.02
C ALA A 302 12.41 -6.10 -22.49
N ASN A 303 13.33 -6.33 -21.55
CA ASN A 303 14.48 -7.18 -21.75
C ASN A 303 14.56 -8.28 -20.68
N ILE A 304 14.64 -9.52 -21.12
CA ILE A 304 14.91 -10.70 -20.30
C ILE A 304 16.40 -11.00 -20.40
N VAL A 305 17.08 -11.06 -19.25
CA VAL A 305 18.54 -11.29 -19.21
C VAL A 305 18.87 -12.79 -19.21
N PRO A 306 20.12 -13.19 -19.55
CA PRO A 306 20.53 -14.59 -19.62
C PRO A 306 20.34 -15.40 -18.33
N GLN A 307 20.25 -14.71 -17.19
CA GLN A 307 20.01 -15.33 -15.90
C GLN A 307 18.55 -15.70 -15.68
N ALA A 308 17.60 -15.21 -16.47
CA ALA A 308 16.19 -15.54 -16.29
C ALA A 308 15.90 -16.98 -16.74
N ASP A 309 15.04 -17.67 -16.00
CA ASP A 309 14.47 -18.96 -16.39
C ASP A 309 12.95 -18.92 -16.25
N SER A 310 12.25 -19.58 -17.18
CA SER A 310 10.83 -19.90 -17.08
C SER A 310 9.95 -18.68 -16.86
N THR A 311 10.32 -17.54 -17.47
CA THR A 311 9.50 -16.33 -17.48
C THR A 311 8.27 -16.58 -18.34
N VAL A 312 7.09 -16.19 -17.85
CA VAL A 312 5.82 -16.37 -18.56
C VAL A 312 5.20 -15.03 -18.89
N ILE A 313 4.87 -14.81 -20.16
CA ILE A 313 4.15 -13.61 -20.63
C ILE A 313 2.84 -14.07 -21.27
N VAL A 314 1.71 -13.49 -20.83
CA VAL A 314 0.36 -13.82 -21.34
C VAL A 314 -0.38 -12.54 -21.71
N GLY A 315 -0.73 -12.39 -22.98
CA GLY A 315 -1.49 -11.25 -23.50
C GLY A 315 -0.79 -9.89 -23.32
N GLY A 316 -1.57 -8.82 -23.45
CA GLY A 316 -1.06 -7.45 -23.43
C GLY A 316 -0.29 -7.05 -24.70
N ILE A 317 0.70 -6.17 -24.54
CA ILE A 317 1.57 -5.71 -25.65
C ILE A 317 3.06 -5.71 -25.27
N LEU A 318 3.42 -6.40 -24.18
CA LEU A 318 4.78 -6.43 -23.63
C LEU A 318 5.80 -7.00 -24.63
N ALA A 319 5.43 -8.11 -25.29
CA ALA A 319 6.27 -8.78 -26.28
C ALA A 319 6.02 -8.32 -27.73
N GLY A 320 4.97 -7.54 -27.99
CA GLY A 320 4.58 -7.16 -29.35
C GLY A 320 5.57 -6.21 -30.05
N GLY A 321 5.87 -6.48 -31.33
CA GLY A 321 6.66 -5.62 -32.22
C GLY A 321 8.15 -5.98 -32.33
N ALA A 322 8.70 -5.90 -33.55
CA ALA A 322 10.12 -6.14 -33.79
C ALA A 322 10.99 -5.03 -33.17
N ASN A 323 12.13 -5.40 -32.57
CA ASN A 323 13.15 -4.52 -31.96
C ASN A 323 12.80 -3.85 -30.62
N VAL A 324 11.64 -4.14 -30.02
CA VAL A 324 11.25 -3.58 -28.71
C VAL A 324 11.19 -4.61 -27.58
N PHE A 325 11.22 -5.91 -27.89
CA PHE A 325 11.33 -6.98 -26.92
C PHE A 325 12.64 -7.74 -27.15
N GLN A 326 13.41 -7.94 -26.07
CA GLN A 326 14.67 -8.69 -26.11
C GLN A 326 14.60 -9.86 -25.15
N ASP A 327 14.64 -11.08 -25.67
CA ASP A 327 14.66 -12.28 -24.86
C ASP A 327 16.01 -13.00 -24.96
N LYS A 328 16.73 -13.05 -23.84
CA LYS A 328 17.94 -13.85 -23.68
C LYS A 328 17.78 -14.92 -22.60
N GLY A 329 16.59 -15.05 -22.01
CA GLY A 329 16.32 -16.00 -20.95
C GLY A 329 16.26 -17.44 -21.45
N VAL A 330 16.13 -18.36 -20.50
CA VAL A 330 15.94 -19.78 -20.77
C VAL A 330 14.47 -20.15 -20.51
N ASN A 331 13.88 -20.98 -21.37
CA ASN A 331 12.49 -21.44 -21.24
C ASN A 331 11.42 -20.34 -21.11
N THR A 332 11.67 -19.14 -21.63
CA THR A 332 10.63 -18.09 -21.71
C THR A 332 9.45 -18.60 -22.53
N ARG A 333 8.23 -18.38 -22.03
CA ARG A 333 6.99 -18.71 -22.75
C ARG A 333 6.18 -17.45 -22.96
N VAL A 334 5.90 -17.14 -24.22
CA VAL A 334 5.07 -16.00 -24.61
C VAL A 334 3.79 -16.52 -25.24
N PHE A 335 2.65 -16.13 -24.67
CA PHE A 335 1.31 -16.42 -25.15
C PHE A 335 0.64 -15.10 -25.52
N ASP A 336 1.01 -14.53 -26.66
CA ASP A 336 0.54 -13.23 -27.15
C ASP A 336 0.30 -13.30 -28.66
N SER A 337 -0.86 -12.85 -29.12
CA SER A 337 -1.20 -12.78 -30.55
C SER A 337 -0.27 -11.85 -31.37
N LEU A 338 0.43 -10.93 -30.70
CA LEU A 338 1.35 -9.98 -31.31
C LEU A 338 2.80 -10.47 -31.37
N TYR A 339 3.09 -11.67 -30.85
CA TYR A 339 4.41 -12.28 -30.83
C TYR A 339 4.36 -13.70 -31.46
N PRO A 340 4.86 -13.87 -32.71
CA PRO A 340 4.70 -15.10 -33.49
C PRO A 340 5.56 -16.28 -33.01
#